data_AF-A0AAJ4XXP6-F1
#
_entry.id   AF-A0AAJ4XXP6-F1
#
_cell.length_a   1.000
_cell.length_b   1.000
_cell.length_c   1.000
_cell.angle_alpha   90.00
_cell.angle_beta   90.00
_cell.angle_gamma   90.00
#
_symmetry.space_group_name_H-M   'P 1'
#
loop_
_entity.id
_entity.type
_entity.pdbx_description
1 polymer ?
#
loop_
_entity_poly.entity_id
_entity_poly.type
_entity_poly.pdbx_seq_one_letter_code
_entity_poly.pdbx_strand_id
1 'polypeptide(L)' 'MILQLCRWCDRSTDKPVKVGLEHVASTGGHDLFACPGCVSLWGLLPYDQHPPGSDGRVMYDSNDLPFS' A
#
# COMPACT_ATOMS: atom_id res chain seq x y z
N MET A 1 -22.07 -0.59 -1.84
CA MET A 1 -20.95 -0.07 -1.02
C MET A 1 -19.89 -1.16 -1.00
N ILE A 2 -18.65 -0.87 -1.42
CA ILE A 2 -17.58 -1.88 -1.49
C ILE A 2 -16.70 -1.69 -0.25
N LEU A 3 -16.61 -2.72 0.58
CA LEU A 3 -15.68 -2.74 1.71
C LEU A 3 -14.34 -3.32 1.24
N GLN A 4 -13.24 -2.74 1.71
CA GLN A 4 -11.90 -3.29 1.51
C GLN A 4 -11.19 -3.46 2.86
N LEU A 5 -10.31 -4.44 2.93
CA LEU A 5 -9.53 -4.73 4.13
C LEU A 5 -8.37 -3.72 4.26
N CYS A 6 -8.25 -3.07 5.41
CA CYS A 6 -7.07 -2.27 5.74
C CYS A 6 -5.91 -3.19 6.13
N ARG A 7 -4.79 -3.13 5.39
CA ARG A 7 -3.64 -4.01 5.66
C ARG A 7 -2.88 -3.75 6.96
N TRP A 8 -3.10 -2.59 7.59
CA TRP A 8 -2.39 -2.20 8.82
C TRP A 8 -3.13 -2.56 10.11
N CYS A 9 -4.44 -2.76 10.04
CA CYS A 9 -5.24 -3.06 11.24
C CYS A 9 -6.23 -4.21 11.04
N ASP A 10 -6.19 -4.86 9.87
CA ASP A 10 -7.04 -5.99 9.47
C ASP A 10 -8.54 -5.76 9.67
N ARG A 11 -8.97 -4.49 9.62
CA ARG A 11 -10.38 -4.10 9.67
C ARG A 11 -10.87 -3.67 8.30
N SER A 12 -12.10 -4.08 7.96
CA SER A 12 -12.80 -3.60 6.78
C SER A 12 -13.14 -2.12 6.91
N THR A 13 -12.98 -1.38 5.82
CA THR A 13 -13.33 0.04 5.72
C THR A 13 -14.18 0.28 4.47
N ASP A 14 -15.17 1.17 4.58
CA ASP A 14 -15.97 1.70 3.48
C ASP A 14 -15.31 2.90 2.80
N LYS A 15 -14.20 3.38 3.36
CA LYS A 15 -13.36 4.46 2.84
C LYS A 15 -11.92 3.96 2.65
N PRO A 16 -11.68 3.02 1.71
CA PRO A 16 -10.32 2.54 1.49
C PRO A 16 -9.48 3.57 0.72
N VAL A 17 -8.24 3.73 1.16
CA VAL A 17 -7.21 4.50 0.46
C VAL A 17 -6.22 3.50 -0.13
N LYS A 18 -6.08 3.47 -1.45
CA LYS A 18 -5.02 2.70 -2.10
C LYS A 18 -3.69 3.38 -1.80
N VAL A 19 -2.76 2.65 -1.21
CA VAL A 19 -1.45 3.17 -0.75
C VAL A 19 -0.28 2.45 -1.41
N GLY A 20 -0.55 1.37 -2.15
CA GLY A 20 0.52 0.64 -2.82
C GLY A 20 0.04 -0.49 -3.69
N LEU A 21 1.02 -1.17 -4.27
CA LEU A 21 0.84 -2.38 -5.04
C LEU A 21 1.82 -3.43 -4.50
N GLU A 22 1.32 -4.52 -3.95
CA GLU A 22 2.15 -5.64 -3.51
C GLU A 22 2.49 -6.49 -4.73
N HIS A 23 3.74 -6.41 -5.20
CA HIS A 23 4.21 -7.25 -6.29
C HIS A 23 4.36 -8.72 -5.84
N VAL A 24 3.51 -9.59 -6.37
CA VAL A 24 3.70 -11.04 -6.30
C VAL A 24 4.39 -11.51 -7.59
N ALA A 25 5.48 -12.26 -7.44
CA ALA A 25 6.39 -12.66 -8.52
C ALA A 25 5.72 -13.46 -9.67
N SER A 26 4.48 -13.91 -9.51
CA SER A 26 3.84 -14.83 -10.46
C SER A 26 2.44 -14.42 -10.94
N THR A 27 1.81 -13.36 -10.40
CA THR A 27 0.34 -13.16 -10.59
C THR A 27 -0.10 -11.73 -10.92
N GLY A 28 0.84 -10.78 -11.06
CA GLY A 28 0.50 -9.36 -11.13
C GLY A 28 0.18 -8.84 -9.74
N GLY A 29 0.68 -7.65 -9.41
CA GLY A 29 0.61 -7.16 -8.03
C GLY A 29 -0.82 -6.91 -7.54
N HIS A 30 -1.02 -6.98 -6.23
CA HIS A 30 -2.30 -6.75 -5.58
C HIS A 30 -2.36 -5.35 -4.98
N ASP A 31 -3.52 -4.68 -5.13
CA ASP A 31 -3.72 -3.36 -4.54
C ASP A 31 -3.70 -3.42 -3.00
N LEU A 32 -2.86 -2.59 -2.39
CA LEU A 32 -2.80 -2.42 -0.94
C LEU A 32 -3.70 -1.27 -0.52
N PHE A 33 -4.63 -1.57 0.38
CA PHE A 33 -5.56 -0.58 0.93
C PHE A 33 -5.30 -0.32 2.42
N ALA A 34 -5.48 0.94 2.81
CA ALA A 34 -5.45 1.40 4.19
C ALA A 34 -6.74 2.14 4.55
N CYS A 35 -7.14 2.10 5.81
CA CYS A 35 -8.19 2.97 6.33
C CYS A 35 -7.63 4.37 6.65
N PRO A 36 -8.46 5.43 6.68
CA PRO A 36 -7.97 6.81 6.89
C PRO A 36 -7.23 7.01 8.22
N GLY A 37 -7.62 6.26 9.24
CA GLY A 37 -6.92 6.26 10.54
C GLY A 37 -5.50 5.70 10.44
N CYS A 38 -5.30 4.62 9.68
CA CYS A 38 -3.97 4.05 9.45
C CYS A 38 -3.14 4.95 8.52
N VAL A 39 -3.75 5.57 7.51
CA VAL A 39 -3.08 6.56 6.66
C VAL A 39 -2.48 7.68 7.50
N SER A 40 -3.28 8.24 8.41
CA SER A 40 -2.83 9.32 9.29
C SER A 40 -1.80 8.85 10.33
N LEU A 41 -2.01 7.67 10.91
CA LEU A 41 -1.13 7.12 11.95
C LEU A 41 0.26 6.77 11.43
N TRP A 42 0.33 6.20 10.22
CA TRP A 42 1.57 5.71 9.62
C TRP A 42 2.16 6.68 8.58
N GLY A 43 1.52 7.82 8.33
CA GLY A 43 1.95 8.78 7.32
C GLY A 43 1.96 8.18 5.91
N LEU A 44 0.99 7.33 5.58
CA LEU A 44 0.93 6.67 4.28
C LEU A 44 0.53 7.69 3.21
N LEU A 45 1.18 7.62 2.06
CA LEU A 45 0.77 8.38 0.89
C LEU A 45 -0.26 7.60 0.07
N PRO A 46 -1.33 8.25 -0.41
CA PRO A 46 -2.17 7.69 -1.47
C PRO A 46 -1.32 7.35 -2.69
N TYR A 47 -1.60 6.21 -3.33
CA TYR A 47 -0.77 5.66 -4.40
C TYR A 47 -0.60 6.61 -5.61
N ASP A 48 -1.61 7.43 -5.91
CA ASP A 48 -1.56 8.45 -6.95
C ASP A 48 -0.64 9.64 -6.65
N GLN A 49 -0.21 9.77 -5.39
CA GLN A 49 0.72 10.79 -4.91
C GLN A 49 2.16 10.27 -4.80
N HIS A 50 2.39 9.01 -5.19
CA HIS A 50 3.73 8.45 -5.25
C HIS A 50 4.51 9.03 -6.45
N PRO A 51 5.84 9.23 -6.30
CA PRO A 51 6.67 9.60 -7.43
C PRO A 51 6.63 8.50 -8.51
N PRO A 52 6.74 8.86 -9.80
CA PRO A 52 6.71 7.89 -10.88
C PRO A 52 7.82 6.84 -10.70
N GLY A 53 7.43 5.57 -10.70
CA GLY A 53 8.34 4.43 -10.45
C GLY A 53 8.35 3.92 -9.01
N SER A 54 7.65 4.56 -8.07
CA SER A 54 7.41 4.01 -6.74
C SER A 54 6.15 3.15 -6.74
N ASP A 55 6.26 1.93 -6.24
CA ASP A 55 5.19 0.93 -6.13
C ASP A 55 4.40 1.02 -4.82
N GLY A 56 4.60 2.07 -4.02
CA GLY A 56 3.91 2.17 -2.73
C GLY A 56 4.67 1.59 -1.54
N ARG A 57 5.86 1.02 -1.76
CA ARG A 57 6.66 0.47 -0.65
C ARG A 57 6.95 1.57 0.36
N VAL A 58 6.44 1.40 1.58
CA VAL A 58 6.96 2.10 2.75
C VAL A 58 8.45 1.76 2.78
N MET A 59 9.32 2.75 2.59
CA MET A 59 10.76 2.60 2.71
C MET A 59 11.09 2.16 4.14
N TYR A 60 10.94 0.87 4.43
CA TYR A 60 11.58 0.23 5.57
C TYR A 60 12.93 -0.26 5.06
N ASP A 61 13.93 0.58 5.28
CA ASP A 61 15.33 0.20 5.43
C ASP A 61 16.01 -0.49 4.22
N SER A 62 16.73 0.31 3.43
CA SER A 62 18.11 0.07 2.93
C SER A 62 18.50 -1.27 2.26
N ASN A 63 17.63 -2.25 2.02
CA ASN A 63 18.03 -3.59 1.53
C ASN A 63 17.28 -4.13 0.31
N ASP A 64 16.33 -3.40 -0.27
CA ASP A 64 15.79 -3.74 -1.60
C ASP A 64 16.74 -3.24 -2.70
N LEU A 65 17.93 -3.85 -2.78
CA LEU A 65 18.73 -3.79 -4.00
C LEU A 65 18.03 -4.65 -5.08
N PRO A 66 17.81 -4.11 -6.28
CA PRO A 66 17.29 -4.89 -7.39
C PRO A 66 18.44 -5.71 -8.00
N PHE A 67 18.07 -6.87 -8.56
CA PHE A 67 18.89 -7.80 -9.35
C PHE A 67 19.79 -8.76 -8.55
N SER A 68 19.32 -10.00 -8.41
CA SER A 68 20.14 -11.20 -8.55
C SER A 68 19.74 -11.93 -9.82
#